data_AF-A0A6B3C985-F1
#
_entry.id   AF-A0A6B3C985-F1
#
_cell.length_a   1.000
_cell.length_b   1.000
_cell.length_c   1.000
_cell.angle_alpha   90.00
_cell.angle_beta   90.00
_cell.angle_gamma   90.00
#
_symmetry.space_group_name_H-M   'P 1'
#
loop_
_entity.id
_entity.type
_entity.pdbx_description
1 polymer ?
#
loop_
_entity_poly.entity_id
_entity_poly.type
_entity_poly.pdbx_seq_one_letter_code
_entity_poly.pdbx_strand_id
1 'polypeptide(L)'
;GAADVVYTKDIADHLMARRATSGGNTQQYLYGHTDMTNPDADLVLGTDKRVQARVIGLPGGVVLSAKGAANRTGRTTWSLPPVRGDILLVTSDEGRQVGDLHRFGLNGEPLAPDGTVDPRRLPDNLPGDYDYGWLGRYQV
;
A
#
# COMPACT_ATOMS: atom_id res chain seq x y z
N GLY A 1 -23.07 -1.35 -9.41
CA GLY A 1 -22.84 -2.81 -9.37
C GLY A 1 -22.03 -3.14 -8.14
N ALA A 2 -22.16 -4.34 -7.59
CA ALA A 2 -21.34 -4.77 -6.45
C ALA A 2 -19.84 -4.76 -6.84
N ALA A 3 -18.98 -4.44 -5.87
CA ALA A 3 -17.54 -4.59 -6.04
C ALA A 3 -17.14 -6.05 -5.74
N ASP A 4 -16.27 -6.61 -6.57
CA ASP A 4 -15.68 -7.94 -6.39
C ASP A 4 -14.17 -7.81 -6.26
N VAL A 5 -13.58 -8.49 -5.28
CA VAL A 5 -12.12 -8.49 -5.08
C VAL A 5 -11.63 -9.92 -4.91
N VAL A 6 -10.78 -10.35 -5.83
CA VAL A 6 -10.16 -11.68 -5.84
C VAL A 6 -8.69 -11.57 -5.48
N TYR A 7 -8.25 -12.40 -4.55
CA TYR A 7 -6.85 -12.57 -4.18
C TYR A 7 -6.37 -13.94 -4.64
N THR A 8 -5.14 -14.01 -5.17
CA THR A 8 -4.46 -15.26 -5.50
C THR A 8 -3.23 -15.37 -4.65
N LYS A 9 -2.99 -16.54 -4.06
CA LYS A 9 -1.80 -16.85 -3.27
C LYS A 9 -1.05 -18.04 -3.84
N ASP A 10 0.23 -18.15 -3.52
CA ASP A 10 1.01 -19.35 -3.79
C ASP A 10 0.91 -20.37 -2.64
N ILE A 11 1.68 -21.46 -2.73
CA ILE A 11 1.71 -22.55 -1.74
C ILE A 11 2.37 -22.15 -0.41
N ALA A 12 3.08 -21.03 -0.35
CA ALA A 12 3.71 -20.47 0.83
C ALA A 12 2.88 -19.31 1.44
N ASP A 13 1.62 -19.18 1.02
CA ASP A 13 0.69 -18.12 1.43
C ASP A 13 1.08 -16.69 1.02
N HIS A 14 2.08 -16.55 0.13
CA HIS A 14 2.44 -15.25 -0.41
C HIS A 14 1.35 -14.74 -1.34
N LEU A 15 0.98 -13.47 -1.21
CA LEU A 15 -0.01 -12.85 -2.09
C LEU A 15 0.59 -12.69 -3.49
N MET A 16 0.04 -13.33 -4.51
CA MET A 16 0.54 -13.27 -5.89
C MET A 16 -0.19 -12.23 -6.74
N ALA A 17 -1.49 -12.02 -6.49
CA ALA A 17 -2.30 -11.08 -7.26
C ALA A 17 -3.51 -10.59 -6.49
N ARG A 18 -3.91 -9.35 -6.78
CA ARG A 18 -5.20 -8.77 -6.37
C ARG A 18 -5.89 -8.24 -7.61
N ARG A 19 -7.14 -8.65 -7.82
CA ARG A 19 -8.00 -8.15 -8.90
C ARG A 19 -9.28 -7.59 -8.30
N ALA A 20 -9.51 -6.29 -8.47
CA ALA A 20 -10.72 -5.61 -8.04
C ALA A 20 -11.56 -5.23 -9.26
N THR A 21 -12.86 -5.54 -9.24
CA THR A 21 -13.82 -5.14 -10.29
C THR A 21 -14.94 -4.34 -9.66
N SER A 22 -15.20 -3.14 -10.18
CA SER A 22 -16.30 -2.28 -9.73
C SER A 22 -16.82 -1.45 -10.90
N GLY A 23 -18.15 -1.39 -11.05
CA GLY A 23 -18.78 -0.57 -12.09
C GLY A 23 -18.38 -0.93 -13.53
N GLY A 24 -17.94 -2.17 -13.79
CA GLY A 24 -17.45 -2.62 -15.10
C GLY A 24 -15.95 -2.35 -15.35
N ASN A 25 -15.27 -1.67 -14.42
CA ASN A 25 -13.83 -1.47 -14.47
C ASN A 25 -13.12 -2.56 -13.66
N THR A 26 -12.08 -3.17 -14.23
CA THR A 26 -11.22 -4.13 -13.55
C THR A 26 -9.82 -3.56 -13.41
N GLN A 27 -9.29 -3.56 -12.18
CA GLN A 27 -7.91 -3.26 -11.86
C GLN A 27 -7.24 -4.52 -11.32
N GLN A 28 -6.04 -4.83 -11.82
CA GLN A 28 -5.26 -5.97 -11.36
C GLN A 28 -3.79 -5.60 -11.19
N TYR A 29 -3.23 -5.99 -10.05
CA TYR A 29 -1.80 -5.95 -9.78
C TYR A 29 -1.31 -7.35 -9.41
N LEU A 30 -0.05 -7.60 -9.73
CA LEU A 30 0.68 -8.79 -9.29
C LEU A 30 1.70 -8.36 -8.26
N TYR A 31 2.08 -9.28 -7.38
CA TYR A 31 3.01 -9.02 -6.30
C TYR A 31 4.19 -9.98 -6.40
N GLY A 32 5.39 -9.46 -6.19
CA GLY A 32 6.64 -10.22 -6.26
C GLY A 32 7.33 -10.23 -4.91
N HIS A 33 7.94 -11.38 -4.59
CA HIS A 33 8.63 -11.64 -3.33
C HIS A 33 10.07 -12.06 -3.66
N THR A 34 11.02 -11.52 -2.92
CA THR A 34 12.46 -11.79 -3.06
C THR A 34 13.01 -12.62 -1.90
N ASP A 35 12.21 -12.83 -0.86
CA ASP A 35 12.45 -13.76 0.25
C ASP A 35 11.42 -14.91 0.19
N MET A 36 11.83 -16.13 0.54
CA MET A 36 10.94 -17.31 0.55
C MET A 36 10.18 -17.48 1.88
N THR A 37 10.54 -16.73 2.91
CA THR A 37 10.04 -16.84 4.28
C THR A 37 9.30 -15.58 4.74
N ASN A 38 9.47 -14.46 4.04
CA ASN A 38 8.70 -13.25 4.26
C ASN A 38 7.49 -13.21 3.31
N PRO A 39 6.24 -13.25 3.82
CA PRO A 39 5.04 -13.18 2.99
C PRO A 39 4.74 -11.78 2.44
N ASP A 40 5.46 -10.75 2.87
CA ASP A 40 5.28 -9.38 2.41
C ASP A 40 5.81 -9.17 0.99
N ALA A 41 5.13 -8.31 0.22
CA ALA A 41 5.46 -8.06 -1.18
C ALA A 41 6.59 -7.04 -1.31
N ASP A 42 7.67 -7.42 -1.98
CA ASP A 42 8.78 -6.52 -2.32
C ASP A 42 8.49 -5.68 -3.57
N LEU A 43 7.65 -6.21 -4.46
CA LEU A 43 7.36 -5.62 -5.77
C LEU A 43 5.85 -5.59 -6.01
N VAL A 44 5.39 -4.48 -6.58
CA VAL A 44 4.07 -4.38 -7.22
C VAL A 44 4.29 -4.31 -8.72
N LEU A 45 3.64 -5.19 -9.47
CA LEU A 45 3.77 -5.33 -10.92
C LEU A 45 2.42 -5.08 -11.61
N GLY A 46 2.49 -4.55 -12.83
CA GLY A 46 1.34 -4.54 -13.73
C GLY A 46 1.06 -5.94 -14.28
N THR A 47 -0.08 -6.12 -14.95
CA THR A 47 -0.40 -7.36 -15.67
C THR A 47 0.55 -7.64 -16.84
N ASP A 48 1.25 -6.61 -17.32
CA ASP A 48 2.35 -6.67 -18.29
C ASP A 48 3.70 -7.08 -17.66
N LYS A 49 3.71 -7.41 -16.36
CA LYS A 49 4.88 -7.77 -15.56
C LYS A 49 5.92 -6.67 -15.42
N ARG A 50 5.59 -5.42 -15.75
CA ARG A 50 6.47 -4.28 -15.51
C ARG A 50 6.35 -3.84 -14.05
N VAL A 51 7.47 -3.45 -13.45
CA VAL A 51 7.52 -2.95 -12.07
C VAL A 51 6.78 -1.60 -11.98
N GLN A 52 5.76 -1.56 -11.13
CA GLN A 52 4.98 -0.37 -10.79
C GLN A 52 5.48 0.27 -9.49
N ALA A 53 5.94 -0.54 -8.53
CA ALA A 53 6.63 -0.08 -7.34
C ALA A 53 7.55 -1.17 -6.78
N ARG A 54 8.61 -0.74 -6.09
CA ARG A 54 9.37 -1.54 -5.14
C ARG A 54 9.08 -1.02 -3.74
N VAL A 55 8.79 -1.92 -2.80
CA VAL A 55 8.47 -1.60 -1.41
C VAL A 55 9.64 -2.05 -0.54
N ILE A 56 10.07 -1.19 0.39
CA ILE A 56 11.29 -1.42 1.18
C ILE A 56 11.06 -0.90 2.61
N GLY A 57 11.26 -1.77 3.60
CA GLY A 57 11.39 -1.37 5.00
C GLY A 57 12.74 -0.70 5.27
N LEU A 58 12.73 0.43 5.96
CA LEU A 58 13.92 1.17 6.36
C LEU A 58 14.04 1.22 7.90
N PRO A 59 15.25 1.47 8.45
CA PRO A 59 15.45 1.66 9.87
C PRO A 59 14.49 2.70 10.47
N GLY A 60 13.99 2.44 11.68
CA GLY A 60 12.95 3.24 12.32
C GLY A 60 11.52 2.88 11.88
N GLY A 61 11.35 1.92 10.96
CA GLY A 61 10.04 1.45 10.50
C GLY A 61 9.47 2.25 9.33
N VAL A 62 10.25 3.16 8.75
CA VAL A 62 9.83 3.92 7.55
C VAL A 62 9.64 2.95 6.38
N VAL A 63 8.56 3.12 5.62
CA VAL A 63 8.30 2.33 4.41
C VAL A 63 8.55 3.18 3.17
N LEU A 64 9.51 2.78 2.35
CA LEU A 64 9.77 3.38 1.05
C LEU A 64 8.97 2.65 -0.04
N SER A 65 8.18 3.39 -0.80
CA SER A 65 7.53 2.93 -2.03
C SER A 65 8.18 3.64 -3.22
N ALA A 66 9.18 2.98 -3.79
CA ALA A 66 9.91 3.45 -4.97
C ALA A 66 9.13 3.06 -6.23
N LYS A 67 8.30 3.99 -6.71
CA LYS A 67 7.42 3.77 -7.87
C LYS A 67 8.28 3.67 -9.16
N GLY A 68 8.05 2.61 -9.93
CA GLY A 68 8.83 2.28 -11.12
C GLY A 68 8.44 3.14 -12.34
N ALA A 69 9.28 3.18 -13.37
CA ALA A 69 9.05 4.01 -14.57
C ALA A 69 7.75 3.71 -15.33
N ALA A 70 7.13 2.55 -15.09
CA ALA A 70 5.81 2.22 -15.65
C ALA A 70 4.67 3.02 -14.97
N ASN A 71 4.88 3.48 -13.74
CA ASN A 71 3.97 4.33 -13.00
C ASN A 71 4.33 5.81 -13.24
N ARG A 72 3.92 6.35 -14.40
CA ARG A 72 4.26 7.72 -14.85
C ARG A 72 3.71 8.84 -13.96
N THR A 73 2.78 8.52 -13.06
CA THR A 73 2.16 9.45 -12.12
C THR A 73 2.72 9.32 -10.70
N GLY A 74 3.57 8.31 -10.45
CA GLY A 74 3.98 7.90 -9.12
C GLY A 74 5.27 8.53 -8.66
N ARG A 75 5.18 9.55 -7.81
CA ARG A 75 6.33 9.99 -6.99
C ARG A 75 6.72 8.89 -6.03
N THR A 76 8.02 8.71 -5.83
CA THR A 76 8.52 7.92 -4.71
C THR A 76 7.94 8.48 -3.42
N THR A 77 7.46 7.61 -2.54
CA THR A 77 6.88 8.04 -1.26
C THR A 77 7.55 7.36 -0.08
N TRP A 78 7.66 8.09 1.04
CA TRP A 78 8.07 7.57 2.33
C TRP A 78 6.88 7.61 3.26
N SER A 79 6.45 6.45 3.74
CA SER A 79 5.42 6.32 4.75
C SER A 79 6.07 6.25 6.12
N LEU A 80 5.69 7.17 7.00
CA LEU A 80 6.30 7.41 8.30
C LEU A 80 5.32 6.96 9.38
N PRO A 81 5.63 5.86 10.10
CA PRO A 81 4.78 5.40 11.17
C PRO A 81 5.10 6.08 12.51
N PRO A 82 4.13 6.16 13.46
CA PRO A 82 4.41 6.37 14.86
C PRO A 82 4.89 5.05 15.50
N VAL A 83 5.10 5.06 16.82
CA VAL A 83 5.56 3.87 17.57
C VAL A 83 4.70 2.62 17.35
N ARG A 84 3.40 2.79 17.08
CA ARG A 84 2.43 1.72 16.86
C ARG A 84 2.66 0.97 15.53
N GLY A 85 3.19 1.64 14.51
CA GLY A 85 3.54 1.02 13.22
C GLY A 85 2.57 1.27 12.06
N ASP A 86 1.37 1.83 12.33
CA ASP A 86 0.44 2.31 11.31
C ASP A 86 1.02 3.51 10.53
N ILE A 87 0.56 3.80 9.32
CA ILE A 87 1.05 4.96 8.59
C ILE A 87 0.37 6.23 9.10
N LEU A 88 1.16 7.18 9.63
CA LEU A 88 0.68 8.49 10.08
C LEU A 88 0.85 9.57 8.99
N LEU A 89 1.98 9.56 8.30
CA LEU A 89 2.35 10.60 7.34
C LEU A 89 2.98 9.95 6.10
N VAL A 90 2.63 10.46 4.93
CA VAL A 90 3.31 10.14 3.66
C VAL A 90 4.03 11.39 3.16
N THR A 91 5.28 11.26 2.75
CA THR A 91 6.03 12.33 2.10
C THR A 91 6.45 11.94 0.69
N SER A 92 6.57 12.93 -0.18
CA SER A 92 7.15 12.86 -1.53
C SER A 92 8.68 12.82 -1.48
N ASP A 93 9.29 12.68 -2.65
CA ASP A 93 10.73 12.74 -2.90
C ASP A 93 11.36 14.11 -2.67
N GLU A 94 10.55 15.16 -2.63
CA GLU A 94 10.98 16.47 -2.15
C GLU A 94 10.85 16.64 -0.63
N GLY A 95 10.50 15.58 0.10
CA GLY A 95 10.29 15.60 1.55
C GLY A 95 9.03 16.35 1.98
N ARG A 96 8.12 16.67 1.05
CA ARG A 96 6.87 17.36 1.35
C ARG A 96 5.77 16.36 1.66
N GLN A 97 4.93 16.67 2.65
CA GLN A 97 3.73 15.90 2.96
C GLN A 97 2.85 15.73 1.71
N VAL A 98 2.36 14.52 1.50
CA VAL A 98 1.40 14.13 0.47
C VAL A 98 0.12 13.70 1.16
N GLY A 99 -1.00 14.32 0.80
CA GLY A 99 -2.29 14.05 1.44
C GLY A 99 -2.35 14.55 2.90
N ASP A 100 -3.28 13.99 3.64
CA ASP A 100 -3.53 14.36 5.04
C ASP A 100 -2.67 13.54 6.02
N LEU A 101 -2.71 13.91 7.30
CA LEU A 101 -2.30 12.99 8.35
C LEU A 101 -3.35 11.90 8.52
N HIS A 102 -2.88 10.67 8.67
CA HIS A 102 -3.70 9.48 8.83
C HIS A 102 -3.74 9.07 10.29
N ARG A 103 -4.94 8.69 10.75
CA ARG A 103 -5.19 8.26 12.12
C ARG A 103 -6.09 7.05 12.05
N PHE A 104 -5.89 6.15 13.00
CA PHE A 104 -6.66 4.93 13.10
C PHE A 104 -7.09 4.71 14.54
N GLY A 105 -8.34 4.28 14.69
CA GLY A 105 -8.91 3.87 15.97
C GLY A 105 -8.25 2.60 16.51
N LEU A 106 -8.71 2.11 17.66
CA LEU A 106 -8.08 0.97 18.32
C LEU A 106 -8.18 -0.33 17.51
N ASN A 107 -9.19 -0.45 16.65
CA ASN A 107 -9.43 -1.65 15.85
C ASN A 107 -9.00 -1.48 14.39
N GLY A 108 -8.26 -0.41 14.07
CA GLY A 108 -7.73 -0.16 12.74
C GLY A 108 -8.66 0.56 11.77
N GLU A 109 -9.81 1.03 12.24
CA GLU A 109 -10.71 1.87 11.46
C GLU A 109 -10.06 3.24 11.16
N PRO A 110 -9.99 3.70 9.90
CA PRO A 110 -9.43 5.01 9.59
C PRO A 110 -10.34 6.13 10.12
N LEU A 111 -9.73 7.19 10.65
CA LEU A 111 -10.42 8.29 11.31
C LEU A 111 -10.26 9.61 10.54
N ALA A 112 -11.33 10.39 10.54
CA ALA A 112 -11.31 11.81 10.19
C ALA A 112 -10.61 12.65 11.26
N PRO A 113 -10.23 13.91 10.96
CA PRO A 113 -9.55 14.77 11.93
C PRO A 113 -10.36 15.03 13.20
N ASP A 114 -11.69 14.96 13.11
CA ASP A 114 -12.65 15.09 14.22
C ASP A 114 -12.84 13.78 15.02
N GLY A 115 -12.18 12.69 14.63
CA GLY A 115 -12.24 11.39 15.29
C GLY A 115 -13.39 10.47 14.84
N THR A 116 -14.21 10.89 13.87
CA THR A 116 -15.24 10.01 13.30
C THR A 116 -14.63 8.99 12.32
N VAL A 117 -15.27 7.84 12.15
CA VAL A 117 -14.81 6.80 11.21
C VAL A 117 -15.03 7.27 9.77
N ASP A 118 -13.98 7.28 8.97
CA ASP A 118 -14.04 7.58 7.54
C ASP A 118 -13.20 6.55 6.74
N PRO A 119 -13.84 5.54 6.13
CA PRO A 119 -13.13 4.50 5.37
C PRO A 119 -12.30 5.02 4.17
N ARG A 120 -12.50 6.27 3.73
CA ARG A 120 -11.76 6.85 2.61
C ARG A 120 -10.45 7.52 3.02
N ARG A 121 -10.15 7.63 4.31
CA ARG A 121 -8.95 8.31 4.81
C ARG A 121 -7.74 7.39 4.94
N LEU A 122 -7.57 6.51 3.97
CA LEU A 122 -6.37 5.68 3.82
C LEU A 122 -5.26 6.48 3.12
N PRO A 123 -3.98 6.18 3.39
CA PRO A 123 -2.87 6.71 2.60
C PRO A 123 -2.96 6.25 1.15
N ASP A 124 -2.43 7.04 0.21
CA ASP A 124 -2.13 6.62 -1.18
C ASP A 124 -0.61 6.45 -1.27
N ASN A 125 -0.13 5.26 -0.93
CA ASN A 125 1.31 4.96 -0.85
C ASN A 125 1.73 3.77 -1.71
N LEU A 126 0.80 3.09 -2.38
CA LEU A 126 1.09 2.04 -3.34
C LEU A 126 0.34 2.26 -4.67
N PRO A 127 0.69 1.54 -5.73
CA PRO A 127 -0.10 1.56 -6.95
C PRO A 127 -1.48 0.93 -6.76
N GLY A 128 -2.53 1.66 -7.13
CA GLY A 128 -3.93 1.20 -7.02
C GLY A 128 -4.47 1.25 -5.60
N ASP A 129 -5.58 0.56 -5.35
CA ASP A 129 -6.31 0.70 -4.08
C ASP A 129 -5.86 -0.29 -2.98
N TYR A 130 -4.61 -0.78 -3.03
CA TYR A 130 -4.05 -1.68 -2.01
C TYR A 130 -2.94 -0.95 -1.26
N ASP A 131 -3.34 0.03 -0.46
CA ASP A 131 -2.44 0.89 0.30
C ASP A 131 -2.18 0.37 1.70
N TYR A 132 -0.99 0.69 2.23
CA TYR A 132 -0.61 0.36 3.60
C TYR A 132 -1.12 1.43 4.54
N GLY A 133 -2.10 1.06 5.37
CA GLY A 133 -2.71 1.92 6.39
C GLY A 133 -2.38 1.48 7.81
N TRP A 134 -3.33 0.78 8.46
CA TRP A 134 -3.23 0.36 9.85
C TRP A 134 -2.07 -0.61 10.15
N LEU A 135 -1.89 -1.64 9.31
CA LEU A 135 -0.77 -2.57 9.47
C LEU A 135 0.56 -1.89 9.13
N GLY A 136 0.53 -0.94 8.19
CA GLY A 136 1.62 -0.02 7.90
C GLY A 136 2.95 -0.73 7.69
N ARG A 137 3.90 -0.50 8.62
CA ARG A 137 5.25 -1.08 8.54
C ARG A 137 5.33 -2.60 8.73
N TYR A 138 4.26 -3.25 9.17
CA TYR A 138 4.23 -4.71 9.31
C TYR A 138 3.81 -5.42 8.01
N GLN A 139 4.00 -4.74 6.88
CA GLN A 139 3.74 -5.23 5.53
C GLN A 139 5.01 -5.12 4.65
N VAL A 140 6.19 -5.06 5.29
CA VAL A 140 7.53 -4.94 4.68
C VAL A 140 8.62 -5.63 5.49
#